data_AF-A0A246G8X8-F1
#
_entry.id   AF-A0A246G8X8-F1
#
_cell.length_a   1.000
_cell.length_b   1.000
_cell.length_c   1.000
_cell.angle_alpha   90.00
_cell.angle_beta   90.00
_cell.angle_gamma   90.00
#
_symmetry.space_group_name_H-M   'P 1'
#
loop_
_entity.id
_entity.type
_entity.pdbx_description
1 polymer ?
#
loop_
_entity_poly.entity_id
_entity_poly.type
_entity_poly.pdbx_seq_one_letter_code
_entity_poly.pdbx_strand_id
1 'polypeptide(L)'
;MSFLAKLELDGNIYNILSCDYHFTQEIDATGKPEGMPQGGEISIRIESNGKSNLLQWMLDHSQTKNGTIIFFRRDAMSKLQELSFEKAYCVSFSEHFDAKSDEPLQIAMRLMAKRFTL
;
A
#
# COMPACT_ATOMS: atom_id res chain seq x y z
N MET A 1 2.29 6.28 21.35
CA MET A 1 1.13 5.90 20.51
C MET A 1 1.58 5.84 19.07
N SER A 2 1.19 4.78 18.37
CA SER A 2 1.56 4.53 16.97
C SER A 2 0.96 5.60 16.06
N PHE A 3 1.60 5.76 14.91
CA PHE A 3 1.25 6.71 13.88
C PHE A 3 0.11 6.12 13.05
N LEU A 4 -1.04 6.80 12.95
CA LEU A 4 -2.20 6.32 12.21
C LEU A 4 -1.96 6.47 10.70
N ALA A 5 -2.28 5.44 9.93
CA ALA A 5 -2.24 5.46 8.49
C ALA A 5 -3.52 4.86 7.89
N LYS A 6 -4.03 5.45 6.81
CA LYS A 6 -5.25 5.00 6.13
C LYS A 6 -5.01 4.84 4.63
N LEU A 7 -5.65 3.83 4.05
CA LEU A 7 -5.74 3.64 2.60
C LEU A 7 -7.14 4.04 2.14
N GLU A 8 -7.22 4.97 1.19
CA GLU A 8 -8.43 5.29 0.44
C GLU A 8 -8.38 4.60 -0.92
N LEU A 9 -9.37 3.74 -1.20
CA LEU A 9 -9.44 2.94 -2.42
C LEU A 9 -10.90 2.66 -2.78
N ASP A 10 -11.32 3.03 -4.00
CA ASP A 10 -12.70 2.88 -4.50
C ASP A 10 -13.77 3.43 -3.52
N GLY A 11 -13.50 4.58 -2.89
CA GLY A 11 -14.41 5.18 -1.90
C GLY A 11 -14.48 4.44 -0.56
N ASN A 12 -13.66 3.40 -0.36
CA ASN A 12 -13.50 2.71 0.92
C ASN A 12 -12.25 3.23 1.63
N ILE A 13 -12.33 3.28 2.96
CA ILE A 13 -11.23 3.67 3.83
C ILE A 13 -10.84 2.43 4.65
N TYR A 14 -9.56 2.07 4.61
CA TYR A 14 -9.00 0.93 5.34
C TYR A 14 -7.95 1.41 6.34
N ASN A 15 -7.94 0.83 7.54
CA ASN A 15 -6.86 1.07 8.50
C ASN A 15 -5.62 0.30 8.06
N ILE A 16 -4.47 0.97 8.02
CA ILE A 16 -3.20 0.37 7.63
C ILE A 16 -2.46 -0.08 8.89
N LEU A 17 -2.08 -1.35 8.92
CA LEU A 17 -1.26 -1.97 9.97
C LEU A 17 0.24 -1.88 9.65
N SER A 18 0.60 -2.04 8.37
CA SER A 18 1.96 -1.81 7.89
C SER A 18 1.96 -1.39 6.43
N CYS A 19 2.85 -0.48 6.05
CA CYS A 19 3.06 -0.06 4.67
C CYS A 19 4.54 0.13 4.41
N ASP A 20 5.01 -0.41 3.29
CA ASP A 20 6.34 -0.24 2.76
C ASP A 20 6.23 0.03 1.25
N TYR A 21 7.00 0.99 0.77
CA TYR A 21 7.16 1.25 -0.66
C TYR A 21 8.63 1.57 -0.91
N HIS A 22 9.18 0.96 -1.96
CA HIS A 22 10.62 0.99 -2.20
C HIS A 22 10.94 1.31 -3.65
N PHE A 23 12.00 2.09 -3.83
CA PHE A 23 12.57 2.46 -5.12
C PHE A 23 14.08 2.29 -5.06
N THR A 24 14.66 1.78 -6.14
CA THR A 24 16.10 1.57 -6.30
C THR A 24 16.60 2.22 -7.58
N GLN A 25 17.89 2.54 -7.58
CA GLN A 25 18.63 2.93 -8.77
C GLN A 25 19.93 2.14 -8.78
N GLU A 26 20.34 1.70 -9.97
CA GLU A 26 21.67 1.16 -10.16
C GLU A 26 22.72 2.26 -9.93
N ILE A 27 23.92 1.86 -9.49
CA ILE A 27 25.03 2.77 -9.21
C ILE A 27 26.28 2.26 -9.92
N ASP A 28 27.07 3.19 -10.46
CA ASP A 28 28.35 2.89 -11.09
C ASP A 28 29.44 2.56 -10.05
N ALA A 29 30.62 2.16 -10.52
CA ALA A 29 31.77 1.85 -9.67
C ALA A 29 32.29 3.06 -8.87
N THR A 30 31.87 4.28 -9.19
CA THR A 30 32.22 5.53 -8.47
C THR A 30 31.15 5.94 -7.45
N GLY A 31 30.04 5.19 -7.37
CA GLY A 31 28.91 5.47 -6.49
C GLY A 31 27.91 6.50 -7.05
N LYS A 32 27.98 6.83 -8.34
CA LYS A 32 26.99 7.70 -8.99
C LYS A 32 25.82 6.88 -9.51
N PRO A 33 24.57 7.40 -9.43
CA PRO A 33 23.42 6.73 -10.03
C PRO A 33 23.63 6.54 -11.54
N GLU A 34 23.49 5.30 -12.00
CA GLU A 34 23.52 4.90 -13.39
C GLU A 34 22.22 4.16 -13.68
N GLY A 35 21.41 4.65 -14.62
CA GLY A 35 20.10 4.04 -14.94
C GLY A 35 18.87 4.74 -14.33
N MET A 36 17.71 4.28 -14.78
CA MET A 36 16.41 4.86 -14.37
C MET A 36 15.96 4.29 -13.02
N PRO A 37 15.29 5.09 -12.17
CA PRO A 37 14.60 4.58 -10.99
C PRO A 37 13.68 3.40 -11.33
N GLN A 38 13.88 2.30 -10.62
CA GLN A 38 13.01 1.14 -10.64
C GLN A 38 12.29 1.04 -9.30
N GLY A 39 11.08 0.51 -9.31
CA GLY A 39 10.28 0.34 -8.12
C GLY A 39 8.81 0.53 -8.41
N GLY A 40 8.09 0.97 -7.38
CA GLY A 40 6.65 1.11 -7.44
C GLY A 40 5.88 -0.09 -6.93
N GLU A 41 6.59 -1.01 -6.27
CA GLU A 41 5.97 -2.01 -5.41
C GLU A 41 5.59 -1.37 -4.06
N ILE A 42 4.32 -1.54 -3.68
CA ILE A 42 3.79 -1.18 -2.38
C ILE A 42 3.40 -2.48 -1.67
N SER A 43 4.06 -2.77 -0.55
CA SER A 43 3.66 -3.84 0.35
C SER A 43 2.80 -3.26 1.47
N ILE A 44 1.54 -3.65 1.52
CA ILE A 44 0.56 -3.09 2.46
C ILE A 44 -0.19 -4.18 3.21
N ARG A 45 -0.40 -3.95 4.50
CA ARG A 45 -1.25 -4.77 5.37
C ARG A 45 -2.32 -3.90 5.97
N ILE A 46 -3.56 -4.32 5.84
CA ILE A 46 -4.74 -3.60 6.34
C ILE A 46 -5.59 -4.50 7.23
N GLU A 47 -6.39 -3.87 8.08
CA GLU A 47 -7.52 -4.55 8.72
C GLU A 47 -8.57 -4.90 7.68
N SER A 48 -9.02 -6.16 7.66
CA SER A 48 -10.13 -6.56 6.80
C SER A 48 -11.44 -6.00 7.34
N ASN A 49 -12.24 -5.41 6.47
CA ASN A 49 -13.60 -4.96 6.79
C ASN A 49 -14.67 -5.94 6.26
N GLY A 50 -14.27 -7.17 5.90
CA GLY A 50 -15.15 -8.21 5.39
C GLY A 50 -15.70 -7.95 3.97
N LYS A 51 -15.23 -6.92 3.27
CA LYS A 51 -15.64 -6.63 1.89
C LYS A 51 -14.79 -7.43 0.89
N SER A 52 -15.46 -8.15 -0.02
CA SER A 52 -14.84 -9.05 -1.00
C SER A 52 -14.14 -8.39 -2.19
N ASN A 53 -14.24 -7.06 -2.33
CA ASN A 53 -13.82 -6.34 -3.54
C ASN A 53 -12.29 -6.30 -3.77
N LEU A 54 -11.48 -6.60 -2.74
CA LEU A 54 -10.02 -6.65 -2.85
C LEU A 54 -9.52 -7.97 -3.43
N LEU A 55 -10.17 -9.09 -3.10
CA LEU A 55 -9.85 -10.38 -3.70
C LEU A 55 -10.16 -10.38 -5.20
N GLN A 56 -11.28 -9.79 -5.61
CA GLN A 56 -11.63 -9.65 -7.02
C GLN A 56 -10.55 -8.90 -7.81
N TRP A 57 -9.93 -7.88 -7.20
CA TRP A 57 -8.84 -7.13 -7.82
C TRP A 57 -7.61 -8.00 -8.11
N MET A 58 -7.27 -8.94 -7.22
CA MET A 58 -6.19 -9.90 -7.47
C MET A 58 -6.56 -10.92 -8.56
N LEU A 59 -7.84 -11.32 -8.62
CA LEU A 59 -8.30 -12.35 -9.55
C LEU A 59 -8.46 -11.83 -10.99
N ASP A 60 -8.61 -10.52 -11.18
CA ASP A 60 -8.64 -9.88 -12.50
C ASP A 60 -7.26 -9.27 -12.85
N HIS A 61 -6.50 -9.99 -13.68
CA HIS A 61 -5.16 -9.59 -14.11
C HIS A 61 -5.12 -8.27 -14.91
N SER A 62 -6.25 -7.79 -15.41
CA SER A 62 -6.35 -6.56 -16.19
C SER A 62 -6.82 -5.38 -15.34
N GLN A 63 -7.37 -5.67 -14.16
CA GLN A 63 -7.95 -4.65 -13.31
C GLN A 63 -6.85 -3.82 -12.64
N THR A 64 -7.00 -2.49 -12.80
CA THR A 64 -6.15 -1.53 -12.09
C THR A 64 -7.00 -0.63 -11.21
N LYS A 65 -6.39 -0.17 -10.11
CA LYS A 65 -7.01 0.81 -9.21
C LYS A 65 -6.07 1.97 -8.92
N ASN A 66 -6.67 3.10 -8.57
CA ASN A 66 -5.98 4.26 -8.04
C ASN A 66 -6.33 4.37 -6.56
N GLY A 67 -5.38 4.80 -5.73
CA GLY A 67 -5.63 4.96 -4.32
C GLY A 67 -4.65 5.92 -3.67
N THR A 68 -4.95 6.23 -2.41
CA THR A 68 -4.20 7.21 -1.64
C THR A 68 -3.91 6.65 -0.25
N ILE A 69 -2.64 6.68 0.14
CA ILE A 69 -2.16 6.35 1.47
C ILE A 69 -1.95 7.66 2.22
N ILE A 70 -2.64 7.81 3.34
CA ILE A 70 -2.60 9.01 4.17
C ILE A 70 -1.99 8.67 5.51
N PHE A 71 -0.94 9.40 5.86
CA PHE A 71 -0.20 9.31 7.09
C PHE A 71 -0.59 10.49 7.99
N PHE A 72 -1.09 10.25 9.20
CA PHE A 72 -1.61 11.29 10.10
C PHE A 72 -0.62 11.64 11.20
N ARG A 73 -0.53 12.91 11.60
CA ARG A 73 0.35 13.32 12.71
C ARG A 73 -0.01 12.59 14.01
N ARG A 74 0.98 12.39 14.89
CA ARG A 74 0.76 11.67 16.17
C ARG A 74 -0.08 12.47 17.17
N ASP A 75 0.06 13.79 17.12
CA ASP A 75 -0.51 14.77 18.05
C ASP A 75 -1.81 15.40 17.55
N ALA A 76 -2.10 15.24 16.25
CA ALA A 76 -3.27 15.83 15.61
C ALA A 76 -3.82 14.91 14.51
N MET A 77 -5.14 14.92 14.32
CA MET A 77 -5.81 14.23 13.19
C MET A 77 -5.60 14.93 11.84
N SER A 78 -4.57 15.77 11.72
CA SER A 78 -4.19 16.41 10.47
C SER A 78 -3.26 15.50 9.65
N LYS A 79 -3.30 15.65 8.33
CA LYS A 79 -2.43 14.91 7.41
C LYS A 79 -0.97 15.33 7.63
N LEU A 80 -0.08 14.35 7.85
CA LEU A 80 1.36 14.54 7.81
C LEU A 80 1.87 14.45 6.37
N GLN A 81 1.49 13.37 5.68
CA GLN A 81 1.98 13.02 4.35
C GLN A 81 0.88 12.26 3.62
N GLU A 82 0.84 12.43 2.31
CA GLU A 82 -0.09 11.74 1.42
C GLU A 82 0.74 11.09 0.30
N LEU A 83 0.39 9.88 -0.10
CA LEU A 83 0.98 9.20 -1.24
C LEU A 83 -0.15 8.69 -2.11
N SER A 84 -0.27 9.22 -3.30
CA SER A 84 -1.22 8.77 -4.31
C SER A 84 -0.54 7.86 -5.32
N PHE A 85 -1.20 6.77 -5.69
CA PHE A 85 -0.74 5.84 -6.71
C PHE A 85 -1.78 5.66 -7.82
N GLU A 86 -1.32 5.53 -9.06
CA GLU A 86 -2.18 5.35 -10.23
C GLU A 86 -1.92 4.04 -10.96
N LYS A 87 -2.99 3.47 -11.50
CA LYS A 87 -3.00 2.26 -12.33
C LYS A 87 -2.24 1.11 -11.67
N ALA A 88 -2.51 0.89 -10.38
CA ALA A 88 -1.90 -0.20 -9.63
C ALA A 88 -2.55 -1.53 -9.99
N TYR A 89 -1.75 -2.57 -10.16
CA TYR A 89 -2.20 -3.96 -10.19
C TYR A 89 -2.01 -4.58 -8.81
N CYS A 90 -2.95 -5.42 -8.37
CA CYS A 90 -2.72 -6.29 -7.23
C CYS A 90 -1.97 -7.54 -7.73
N VAL A 91 -0.72 -7.71 -7.30
CA VAL A 91 0.15 -8.82 -7.75
C VAL A 91 0.35 -9.89 -6.68
N SER A 92 -0.16 -9.65 -5.48
CA SER A 92 -0.17 -10.60 -4.37
C SER A 92 -1.31 -10.25 -3.44
N PHE A 93 -2.04 -11.26 -2.97
CA PHE A 93 -3.09 -11.13 -1.98
C PHE A 93 -3.01 -12.29 -0.98
N SER A 94 -3.14 -11.98 0.30
CA SER A 94 -3.23 -12.97 1.37
C SER A 94 -4.17 -12.45 2.45
N GLU A 95 -5.20 -13.20 2.78
CA GLU A 95 -6.08 -12.93 3.92
C GLU A 95 -5.76 -13.93 5.03
N HIS A 96 -5.54 -13.42 6.23
CA HIS A 96 -5.16 -14.20 7.39
C HIS A 96 -6.09 -13.91 8.55
N PHE A 97 -6.55 -14.99 9.19
CA PHE A 97 -7.37 -14.93 10.39
C PHE A 97 -6.67 -15.61 11.56
N ASP A 98 -6.60 -14.92 12.70
CA ASP A 98 -6.18 -15.46 13.99
C ASP A 98 -7.14 -14.98 15.09
N ALA A 99 -7.95 -15.90 15.63
CA ALA A 99 -8.92 -15.61 16.69
C ALA A 99 -8.29 -15.15 18.02
N LYS A 100 -6.97 -15.29 18.20
CA LYS A 100 -6.26 -14.88 19.42
C LYS A 100 -5.50 -13.56 19.26
N SER A 101 -5.45 -13.00 18.06
CA SER A 101 -4.80 -11.73 17.78
C SER A 101 -5.74 -10.55 18.07
N ASP A 102 -5.17 -9.42 18.52
CA ASP A 102 -5.90 -8.16 18.68
C ASP A 102 -6.35 -7.58 17.32
N GLU A 103 -5.68 -7.94 16.23
CA GLU A 103 -6.09 -7.64 14.84
C GLU A 103 -6.40 -8.96 14.12
N PRO A 104 -7.56 -9.58 14.42
CA PRO A 104 -7.80 -10.99 14.11
C PRO A 104 -7.98 -11.26 12.62
N LEU A 105 -8.35 -10.29 11.80
CA LEU A 105 -8.54 -10.48 10.36
C LEU A 105 -7.78 -9.41 9.57
N GLN A 106 -6.78 -9.85 8.82
CA GLN A 106 -5.84 -8.97 8.11
C GLN A 106 -5.73 -9.36 6.65
N ILE A 107 -5.58 -8.36 5.80
CA ILE A 107 -5.28 -8.56 4.38
C ILE A 107 -3.91 -7.96 4.09
N ALA A 108 -3.01 -8.78 3.55
CA ALA A 108 -1.73 -8.36 3.00
C ALA A 108 -1.79 -8.35 1.47
N MET A 109 -1.42 -7.23 0.86
CA MET A 109 -1.36 -7.06 -0.58
C MET A 109 0.01 -6.55 -1.01
N ARG A 110 0.45 -6.96 -2.20
CA ARG A 110 1.55 -6.30 -2.92
C ARG A 110 0.97 -5.68 -4.17
N LEU A 111 1.16 -4.39 -4.32
CA LEU A 111 0.63 -3.58 -5.41
C LEU A 111 1.79 -3.13 -6.29
N MET A 112 1.64 -3.23 -7.61
CA MET A 112 2.59 -2.65 -8.55
C MET A 112 1.93 -1.47 -9.24
N ALA A 113 2.32 -0.25 -8.86
CA ALA A 113 1.74 0.99 -9.40
C ALA A 113 2.60 1.60 -10.51
N LYS A 114 1.93 2.17 -11.51
CA LYS A 114 2.61 2.77 -12.66
C LYS A 114 3.13 4.18 -12.36
N ARG A 115 2.48 4.89 -11.44
CA ARG A 115 2.86 6.25 -11.05
C ARG A 115 2.60 6.48 -9.57
N PHE A 116 3.45 7.33 -9.00
CA PHE A 116 3.40 7.77 -7.62
C PHE A 116 3.41 9.29 -7.59
N THR A 117 2.71 9.86 -6.62
CA THR A 117 2.75 11.30 -6.31
C THR A 117 2.69 11.44 -4.81
N LEU A 118 3.60 12.23 -4.25
CA LEU A 118 3.69 12.56 -2.83
C LEU A 118 3.13 13.97 -2.58
#